data_AF-A0A8B6CH26-F1
#
_entry.id   AF-A0A8B6CH26-F1
#
_cell.length_a   1.000
_cell.length_b   1.000
_cell.length_c   1.000
_cell.angle_alpha   90.00
_cell.angle_beta   90.00
_cell.angle_gamma   90.00
#
_symmetry.space_group_name_H-M   'P 1'
#
loop_
_entity.id
_entity.type
_entity.pdbx_description
1 polymer ?
#
loop_
_entity_poly.entity_id
_entity_poly.type
_entity_poly.pdbx_seq_one_letter_code
_entity_poly.pdbx_strand_id
1 'polypeptide(L)'
;MQPLPQRSYDSYDNFQNVASTSKAKDVNKSPNKVETIPKNKNLDTVNKPKSDVNQKPKVIIVGTSNTSRLNTNFLSKNFTTTKYTAFHLEDTAKTIEELKLSPAPNVIVLHSLTNSLKDNSADNCVTKLDNIVQTTNKKWPSCKVVISLATVRKDKDTYNNQVHLVNALVRNHFIKYNFVSLCDNDNY
;
A
#
# COMPACT_ATOMS: atom_id res chain seq x y z
N MET A 1 27.16 -12.26 34.17
CA MET A 1 25.83 -11.96 33.60
C MET A 1 25.35 -10.66 34.20
N GLN A 2 25.22 -9.59 33.40
CA GLN A 2 24.60 -8.34 33.83
C GLN A 2 23.24 -8.20 33.12
N PRO A 3 22.18 -7.73 33.79
CA PRO A 3 20.89 -7.51 33.15
C PRO A 3 20.90 -6.20 32.34
N LEU A 4 20.27 -6.23 31.17
CA LEU A 4 20.05 -5.05 30.32
C LEU A 4 18.93 -4.16 30.91
N PRO A 5 19.01 -2.83 30.75
CA PRO A 5 18.02 -1.91 31.29
C PRO A 5 16.72 -1.93 30.48
N GLN A 6 15.59 -1.99 31.20
CA GLN A 6 14.25 -1.79 30.65
C GLN A 6 14.07 -0.32 30.23
N ARG A 7 13.58 -0.10 29.00
CA ARG A 7 13.08 1.21 28.57
C ARG A 7 11.57 1.27 28.82
N SER A 8 11.14 2.28 29.58
CA SER A 8 9.75 2.67 29.77
C SER A 8 9.16 3.21 28.46
N TYR A 9 7.92 2.85 28.17
CA TYR A 9 7.10 3.49 27.15
C TYR A 9 6.28 4.58 27.84
N ASP A 10 6.63 5.84 27.58
CA ASP A 10 5.79 6.96 27.97
C ASP A 10 4.72 7.22 26.90
N SER A 11 3.51 7.38 27.43
CA SER A 11 2.23 7.68 26.79
C SER A 11 2.24 9.02 26.05
N TYR A 12 1.62 9.07 24.87
CA TYR A 12 1.22 10.33 24.25
C TYR A 12 -0.30 10.45 24.24
N ASP A 13 -0.78 11.29 25.16
CA ASP A 13 -2.12 11.84 25.20
C ASP A 13 -2.26 13.09 24.30
N ASN A 14 -3.51 13.29 23.87
CA ASN A 14 -4.18 14.56 23.59
C ASN A 14 -3.81 15.40 22.35
N PHE A 15 -4.69 15.29 21.34
CA PHE A 15 -5.25 16.48 20.67
C PHE A 15 -6.76 16.28 20.49
N GLN A 16 -7.54 16.83 21.43
CA GLN A 16 -8.99 17.02 21.32
C GLN A 16 -9.27 18.42 20.75
N ASN A 17 -10.21 18.46 19.81
CA ASN A 17 -10.63 19.63 19.04
C ASN A 17 -11.28 20.71 19.92
N VAL A 18 -10.87 21.95 19.68
CA VAL A 18 -11.55 23.16 20.14
C VAL A 18 -12.69 23.56 19.19
N ALA A 19 -13.73 24.10 19.82
CA ALA A 19 -15.09 24.29 19.36
C ALA A 19 -15.30 25.30 18.22
N SER A 20 -16.49 25.23 17.60
CA SER A 20 -17.39 26.38 17.43
C SER A 20 -18.80 25.93 17.04
N THR A 21 -19.75 26.12 17.95
CA THR A 21 -21.20 26.09 17.71
C THR A 21 -21.72 27.52 17.72
N SER A 22 -22.61 27.86 16.79
CA SER A 22 -23.45 29.05 16.86
C SER A 22 -24.87 28.71 16.41
N LYS A 23 -25.84 28.92 17.30
CA LYS A 23 -27.30 28.88 17.07
C LYS A 23 -27.80 30.27 16.67
N ALA A 24 -28.84 30.34 15.84
CA ALA A 24 -29.94 31.31 15.97
C ALA A 24 -31.15 30.89 15.10
N LYS A 25 -32.35 31.23 15.57
CA LYS A 25 -33.70 30.90 15.07
C LYS A 25 -34.34 32.09 14.34
N ASP A 26 -35.36 31.83 13.49
CA ASP A 26 -36.62 32.59 13.27
C ASP A 26 -37.38 31.88 12.12
N VAL A 27 -38.60 31.31 12.22
CA VAL A 27 -39.97 31.71 12.61
C VAL A 27 -40.75 32.52 11.54
N ASN A 28 -41.72 31.81 10.92
CA ASN A 28 -43.10 32.19 10.52
C ASN A 28 -43.53 32.43 9.04
N LYS A 29 -44.59 31.64 8.70
CA LYS A 29 -45.84 31.95 7.95
C LYS A 29 -45.89 31.99 6.40
N SER A 30 -46.53 30.96 5.84
CA SER A 30 -47.31 30.96 4.58
C SER A 30 -48.68 31.69 4.76
N PRO A 31 -49.46 32.02 3.69
CA PRO A 31 -50.29 31.01 2.99
C PRO A 31 -50.66 31.25 1.49
N ASN A 32 -51.12 30.16 0.85
CA ASN A 32 -52.09 30.03 -0.29
C ASN A 32 -51.66 30.48 -1.71
N LYS A 33 -52.01 29.86 -2.85
CA LYS A 33 -52.86 28.72 -3.32
C LYS A 33 -52.40 28.52 -4.79
N VAL A 34 -52.36 27.33 -5.41
CA VAL A 34 -53.42 26.74 -6.26
C VAL A 34 -52.85 25.43 -6.85
N GLU A 35 -53.66 24.38 -6.80
CA GLU A 35 -53.44 23.06 -7.39
C GLU A 35 -53.38 23.07 -8.92
N THR A 36 -52.52 22.23 -9.50
CA THR A 36 -52.78 21.58 -10.79
C THR A 36 -51.90 20.33 -10.93
N ILE A 37 -52.54 19.16 -10.95
CA ILE A 37 -52.03 17.83 -11.38
C ILE A 37 -53.11 17.35 -12.37
N PRO A 38 -52.85 16.56 -13.46
CA PRO A 38 -51.75 15.60 -13.64
C PRO A 38 -51.06 15.62 -15.02
N LYS A 39 -49.86 15.01 -15.10
CA LYS A 39 -49.62 13.90 -16.05
C LYS A 39 -48.33 13.15 -15.74
N ASN A 40 -48.55 11.87 -15.42
CA ASN A 40 -47.60 10.81 -15.18
C ASN A 40 -46.78 10.53 -16.47
N LYS A 41 -45.44 10.62 -16.41
CA LYS A 41 -44.53 9.98 -17.36
C LYS A 41 -43.26 9.52 -16.63
N ASN A 42 -43.25 8.22 -16.34
CA ASN A 42 -42.11 7.32 -16.18
C ASN A 42 -40.95 7.78 -15.28
N LEU A 43 -41.04 7.33 -14.02
CA LEU A 43 -39.88 6.81 -13.32
C LEU A 43 -39.27 5.69 -14.17
N ASP A 44 -38.06 5.93 -14.67
CA ASP A 44 -37.00 4.92 -14.79
C ASP A 44 -35.67 5.67 -15.01
N THR A 45 -35.33 6.57 -14.08
CA THR A 45 -33.93 6.90 -13.86
C THR A 45 -33.29 5.72 -13.18
N VAL A 46 -32.82 4.77 -13.99
CA VAL A 46 -31.84 3.77 -13.58
C VAL A 46 -30.73 4.54 -12.86
N ASN A 47 -30.66 4.39 -11.53
CA ASN A 47 -29.52 4.79 -10.73
C ASN A 47 -28.33 3.96 -11.22
N LYS A 48 -27.70 4.39 -12.31
CA LYS A 48 -26.32 4.00 -12.59
C LYS A 48 -25.54 4.47 -11.37
N PRO A 49 -24.84 3.58 -10.65
CA PRO A 49 -23.94 4.03 -9.60
C PRO A 49 -23.03 5.06 -10.24
N LYS A 50 -22.97 6.27 -9.65
CA LYS A 50 -22.01 7.28 -10.06
C LYS A 50 -20.67 6.60 -10.02
N SER A 51 -20.09 6.32 -11.19
CA SER A 51 -18.72 5.88 -11.29
C SER A 51 -17.90 6.91 -10.55
N ASP A 52 -17.11 6.46 -9.59
CA ASP A 52 -16.25 7.28 -8.75
C ASP A 52 -15.09 7.81 -9.63
N VAL A 53 -15.40 8.70 -10.58
CA VAL A 53 -14.55 9.10 -11.72
C VAL A 53 -13.30 9.87 -11.28
N ASN A 54 -13.14 10.15 -9.98
CA ASN A 54 -12.00 10.90 -9.45
C ASN A 54 -11.16 10.15 -8.40
N GLN A 55 -11.36 8.83 -8.20
CA GLN A 55 -10.43 8.10 -7.33
C GLN A 55 -9.08 7.90 -8.02
N LYS A 56 -8.07 8.61 -7.52
CA LYS A 56 -6.67 8.43 -7.91
C LYS A 56 -6.25 6.97 -7.67
N PRO A 57 -5.45 6.37 -8.58
CA PRO A 57 -4.91 5.04 -8.36
C PRO A 57 -4.26 4.89 -7.00
N LYS A 58 -4.50 3.76 -6.34
CA LYS A 58 -3.99 3.44 -5.01
C LYS A 58 -2.75 2.57 -5.12
N VAL A 59 -1.64 3.08 -4.59
CA VAL A 59 -0.35 2.41 -4.53
C VAL A 59 -0.03 2.07 -3.07
N ILE A 60 0.29 0.81 -2.82
CA ILE A 60 0.77 0.34 -1.53
C ILE A 60 2.25 0.01 -1.67
N ILE A 61 3.08 0.51 -0.76
CA ILE A 61 4.50 0.16 -0.70
C ILE A 61 4.73 -0.60 0.60
N VAL A 62 5.18 -1.85 0.49
CA VAL A 62 5.56 -2.68 1.64
C VAL A 62 7.05 -2.93 1.53
N GLY A 63 7.81 -2.60 2.57
CA GLY A 63 9.24 -2.86 2.56
C GLY A 63 9.94 -2.48 3.84
N THR A 64 11.26 -2.50 3.81
CA THR A 64 12.10 -2.30 4.99
C THR A 64 12.06 -0.86 5.53
N SER A 65 12.95 -0.53 6.48
CA SER A 65 13.15 0.85 6.95
C SER A 65 13.48 1.86 5.84
N ASN A 66 13.94 1.41 4.67
CA ASN A 66 14.10 2.29 3.51
C ASN A 66 12.75 2.84 3.03
N THR A 67 11.70 2.03 3.07
CA THR A 67 10.34 2.43 2.69
C THR A 67 9.81 3.51 3.62
N SER A 68 10.00 3.38 4.94
CA SER A 68 9.48 4.39 5.88
C SER A 68 10.06 5.77 5.62
N ARG A 69 11.33 5.85 5.19
CA ARG A 69 12.05 7.09 4.86
C ARG A 69 11.70 7.69 3.49
N LEU A 70 10.98 6.97 2.62
CA LEU A 70 10.55 7.52 1.34
C LEU A 70 9.62 8.71 1.56
N ASN A 71 10.03 9.88 1.10
CA ASN A 71 9.14 11.03 1.07
C ASN A 71 8.21 10.92 -0.15
N THR A 72 6.96 10.56 0.11
CA THR A 72 5.94 10.35 -0.92
C THR A 72 5.53 11.63 -1.64
N ASN A 73 5.91 12.81 -1.13
CA ASN A 73 5.64 14.08 -1.81
C ASN A 73 6.47 14.27 -3.08
N PHE A 74 7.58 13.53 -3.22
CA PHE A 74 8.36 13.47 -4.46
C PHE A 74 7.81 12.46 -5.46
N LEU A 75 6.86 11.62 -5.05
CA LEU A 75 6.13 10.74 -5.97
C LEU A 75 5.05 11.54 -6.70
N SER A 76 4.59 11.03 -7.85
CA SER A 76 3.59 11.73 -8.66
C SER A 76 2.31 12.00 -7.87
N LYS A 77 1.78 13.22 -8.03
CA LYS A 77 0.49 13.64 -7.44
C LYS A 77 -0.72 12.90 -8.04
N ASN A 78 -0.51 12.09 -9.07
CA ASN A 78 -1.57 11.39 -9.81
C ASN A 78 -2.07 10.12 -9.09
N PHE A 79 -1.37 9.64 -8.06
CA PHE A 79 -1.78 8.48 -7.27
C PHE A 79 -1.73 8.76 -5.77
N THR A 80 -2.44 7.94 -5.01
CA THR A 80 -2.34 7.90 -3.55
C THR A 80 -1.36 6.81 -3.14
N THR A 81 -0.51 7.09 -2.15
CA THR A 81 0.49 6.14 -1.67
C THR A 81 0.28 5.85 -0.19
N THR A 82 0.27 4.58 0.19
CA THR A 82 0.32 4.14 1.59
C THR A 82 1.53 3.25 1.80
N LYS A 83 2.24 3.45 2.90
CA LYS A 83 3.49 2.74 3.20
C LYS A 83 3.31 1.83 4.41
N TYR A 84 3.84 0.62 4.33
CA TYR A 84 3.94 -0.32 5.43
C TYR A 84 5.39 -0.75 5.61
N THR A 85 5.86 -0.73 6.85
CA THR A 85 7.22 -1.18 7.18
C THR A 85 7.18 -2.64 7.59
N ALA A 86 7.90 -3.46 6.86
CA ALA A 86 8.08 -4.89 7.07
C ALA A 86 9.57 -5.20 6.84
N PHE A 87 10.28 -5.62 7.89
CA PHE A 87 11.74 -5.68 7.85
C PHE A 87 12.24 -6.87 7.06
N HIS A 88 11.53 -8.00 7.12
CA HIS A 88 11.86 -9.23 6.40
C HIS A 88 10.68 -9.69 5.52
N LEU A 89 10.91 -10.69 4.68
CA LEU A 89 9.88 -11.30 3.82
C LEU A 89 8.73 -11.91 4.63
N GLU A 90 9.00 -12.46 5.81
CA GLU A 90 7.99 -12.99 6.74
C GLU A 90 7.04 -11.89 7.23
N ASP A 91 7.60 -10.75 7.63
CA ASP A 91 6.82 -9.57 8.02
C ASP A 91 6.00 -9.04 6.85
N THR A 92 6.57 -9.13 5.64
CA THR A 92 5.91 -8.69 4.41
C THR A 92 4.73 -9.60 4.10
N ALA A 93 4.90 -10.92 4.21
CA ALA A 93 3.83 -11.90 4.05
C ALA A 93 2.70 -11.63 5.05
N LYS A 94 3.03 -11.51 6.33
CA LYS A 94 2.06 -11.18 7.40
C LYS A 94 1.31 -9.87 7.11
N THR A 95 2.04 -8.82 6.72
CA THR A 95 1.44 -7.52 6.35
C THR A 95 0.43 -7.69 5.21
N ILE A 96 0.81 -8.37 4.13
CA ILE A 96 -0.07 -8.60 2.99
C ILE A 96 -1.31 -9.41 3.39
N GLU A 97 -1.16 -10.42 4.25
CA GLU A 97 -2.25 -11.25 4.77
C GLU A 97 -3.24 -10.46 5.64
N GLU A 98 -2.74 -9.57 6.50
CA GLU A 98 -3.56 -8.80 7.45
C GLU A 98 -4.28 -7.61 6.79
N LEU A 99 -3.74 -7.07 5.70
CA LEU A 99 -4.32 -5.92 5.02
C LEU A 99 -5.73 -6.22 4.46
N LYS A 100 -6.71 -5.46 4.95
CA LYS A 100 -8.11 -5.48 4.48
C LYS A 100 -8.39 -4.15 3.76
N LEU A 101 -8.09 -4.11 2.47
CA LEU A 101 -8.23 -2.91 1.64
C LEU A 101 -9.50 -2.98 0.78
N SER A 102 -10.37 -1.98 0.92
CA SER A 102 -11.50 -1.73 0.03
C SER A 102 -11.53 -0.23 -0.31
N PRO A 103 -11.44 0.18 -1.59
CA PRO A 103 -11.21 -0.68 -2.75
C PRO A 103 -9.82 -1.33 -2.77
N ALA A 104 -9.67 -2.35 -3.64
CA ALA A 104 -8.41 -3.03 -3.90
C ALA A 104 -7.34 -2.04 -4.40
N PRO A 105 -6.05 -2.23 -4.04
CA PRO A 105 -4.98 -1.41 -4.56
C PRO A 105 -4.75 -1.68 -6.04
N ASN A 106 -4.39 -0.64 -6.80
CA ASN A 106 -4.00 -0.80 -8.20
C ASN A 106 -2.59 -1.36 -8.32
N VAL A 107 -1.70 -0.98 -7.41
CA VAL A 107 -0.30 -1.42 -7.39
C VAL A 107 0.15 -1.75 -5.97
N ILE A 108 0.88 -2.85 -5.83
CA ILE A 108 1.67 -3.17 -4.63
C ILE A 108 3.15 -3.20 -5.01
N VAL A 109 3.95 -2.37 -4.36
CA VAL A 109 5.40 -2.34 -4.48
C VAL A 109 6.01 -3.10 -3.30
N LEU A 110 6.80 -4.13 -3.59
CA LEU A 110 7.52 -4.94 -2.62
C LEU A 110 9.00 -4.53 -2.60
N HIS A 111 9.48 -4.00 -1.47
CA HIS A 111 10.86 -3.60 -1.25
C HIS A 111 11.41 -4.27 0.03
N SER A 112 11.45 -5.60 0.01
CA SER A 112 11.66 -6.42 1.22
C SER A 112 12.87 -7.36 1.17
N LEU A 113 13.56 -7.48 0.03
CA LEU A 113 14.60 -8.49 -0.16
C LEU A 113 15.88 -8.22 0.64
N THR A 114 16.32 -6.95 0.73
CA THR A 114 17.65 -6.57 1.22
C THR A 114 17.98 -7.13 2.61
N ASN A 115 17.02 -7.12 3.54
CA ASN A 115 17.26 -7.63 4.89
C ASN A 115 17.18 -9.15 4.97
N SER A 116 16.25 -9.79 4.25
CA SER A 116 16.10 -11.26 4.29
C SER A 116 17.33 -12.00 3.76
N LEU A 117 18.13 -11.39 2.88
CA LEU A 117 19.40 -11.96 2.41
C LEU A 117 20.49 -12.09 3.48
N LYS A 118 20.30 -11.49 4.66
CA LYS A 118 21.24 -11.66 5.78
C LYS A 118 21.10 -13.03 6.43
N ASP A 119 19.88 -13.59 6.39
CA ASP A 119 19.48 -14.75 7.19
C ASP A 119 18.99 -15.92 6.32
N ASN A 120 18.94 -15.76 4.99
CA ASN A 120 18.38 -16.74 4.06
C ASN A 120 19.24 -16.91 2.81
N SER A 121 19.19 -18.09 2.21
CA SER A 121 19.70 -18.31 0.86
C SER A 121 18.87 -17.58 -0.19
N ALA A 122 19.48 -17.33 -1.35
CA ALA A 122 18.82 -16.69 -2.48
C ALA A 122 17.56 -17.46 -2.93
N ASP A 123 17.63 -18.79 -3.04
CA ASP A 123 16.47 -19.63 -3.43
C ASP A 123 15.31 -19.55 -2.41
N ASN A 124 15.64 -19.51 -1.12
CA ASN A 124 14.63 -19.38 -0.08
C ASN A 124 13.95 -18.00 -0.14
N CYS A 125 14.72 -16.94 -0.42
CA CYS A 125 14.16 -15.61 -0.67
C CYS A 125 13.21 -15.60 -1.87
N VAL A 126 13.57 -16.26 -2.98
CA VAL A 126 12.71 -16.36 -4.17
C VAL A 126 11.42 -17.12 -3.87
N THR A 127 11.52 -18.25 -3.16
CA THR A 127 10.35 -19.06 -2.77
C THR A 127 9.39 -18.27 -1.88
N LYS A 128 9.93 -17.58 -0.86
CA LYS A 128 9.14 -16.73 0.03
C LYS A 128 8.49 -15.57 -0.72
N LEU A 129 9.23 -14.95 -1.63
CA LEU A 129 8.70 -13.87 -2.46
C LEU A 129 7.59 -14.35 -3.41
N ASP A 130 7.72 -15.54 -4.00
CA ASP A 130 6.67 -16.13 -4.84
C ASP A 130 5.39 -16.34 -4.03
N ASN A 131 5.48 -16.90 -2.82
CA ASN A 131 4.32 -17.03 -1.92
C ASN A 131 3.64 -15.68 -1.65
N ILE A 132 4.41 -14.61 -1.40
CA ILE A 132 3.86 -13.26 -1.19
C ILE A 132 3.15 -12.76 -2.45
N VAL A 133 3.74 -12.96 -3.63
CA VAL A 133 3.17 -12.56 -4.92
C VAL A 133 1.88 -13.34 -5.22
N GLN A 134 1.86 -14.66 -5.00
CA GLN A 134 0.68 -15.49 -5.18
C GLN A 134 -0.45 -15.09 -4.22
N THR A 135 -0.13 -14.85 -2.94
CA THR A 135 -1.10 -14.36 -1.95
C THR A 135 -1.66 -12.99 -2.35
N THR A 136 -0.81 -12.11 -2.84
CA THR A 136 -1.22 -10.78 -3.34
C THR A 136 -2.19 -10.92 -4.51
N ASN A 137 -1.86 -11.75 -5.51
CA ASN A 137 -2.71 -11.99 -6.68
C ASN A 137 -4.04 -12.65 -6.29
N LYS A 138 -4.04 -13.57 -5.33
CA LYS A 138 -5.25 -14.19 -4.81
C LYS A 138 -6.16 -13.18 -4.09
N LYS A 139 -5.58 -12.28 -3.29
CA LYS A 139 -6.35 -11.26 -2.54
C LYS A 139 -6.85 -10.12 -3.43
N TRP A 140 -6.04 -9.69 -4.40
CA TRP A 140 -6.35 -8.59 -5.30
C TRP A 140 -5.97 -8.93 -6.76
N PRO A 141 -6.80 -9.70 -7.48
CA PRO A 141 -6.46 -10.22 -8.82
C PRO A 141 -6.22 -9.16 -9.90
N SER A 142 -6.73 -7.94 -9.72
CA SER A 142 -6.50 -6.81 -10.64
C SER A 142 -5.27 -5.96 -10.27
N CYS A 143 -4.61 -6.27 -9.16
CA CYS A 143 -3.46 -5.52 -8.69
C CYS A 143 -2.20 -5.88 -9.48
N LYS A 144 -1.43 -4.88 -9.89
CA LYS A 144 -0.07 -5.09 -10.39
C LYS A 144 0.90 -5.18 -9.21
N VAL A 145 1.81 -6.13 -9.27
CA VAL A 145 2.87 -6.29 -8.27
C VAL A 145 4.17 -5.77 -8.87
N VAL A 146 4.81 -4.84 -8.18
CA VAL A 146 6.14 -4.34 -8.54
C VAL A 146 7.12 -4.86 -7.51
N ILE A 147 8.13 -5.60 -7.96
CA ILE A 147 9.20 -6.09 -7.08
C ILE A 147 10.40 -5.18 -7.28
N SER A 148 10.77 -4.45 -6.22
CA SER A 148 12.03 -3.74 -6.16
C SER A 148 13.15 -4.74 -5.83
N LEU A 149 14.09 -4.88 -6.75
CA LEU A 149 15.22 -5.80 -6.58
C LEU A 149 16.13 -5.36 -5.42
N ALA A 150 16.85 -6.32 -4.83
CA ALA A 150 17.73 -6.07 -3.70
C ALA A 150 18.85 -5.10 -4.09
N THR A 151 19.20 -4.22 -3.17
CA THR A 151 20.20 -3.17 -3.39
C THR A 151 21.58 -3.63 -2.93
N VAL A 152 22.59 -3.44 -3.77
CA VAL A 152 24.00 -3.63 -3.39
C VAL A 152 24.43 -2.63 -2.32
N ARG A 153 25.48 -2.99 -1.58
CA ARG A 153 26.08 -2.18 -0.52
C ARG A 153 27.56 -1.98 -0.80
N LYS A 154 28.00 -0.72 -0.80
CA LYS A 154 29.42 -0.37 -1.02
C LYS A 154 30.38 -0.97 0.01
N ASP A 155 29.88 -1.32 1.19
CA ASP A 155 30.68 -1.80 2.32
C ASP A 155 30.72 -3.32 2.48
N LYS A 156 30.07 -4.11 1.60
CA LYS A 156 29.94 -5.57 1.78
C LYS A 156 29.96 -6.38 0.47
N ASP A 157 31.14 -6.72 -0.03
CA ASP A 157 31.29 -7.48 -1.28
C ASP A 157 30.66 -8.88 -1.24
N THR A 158 30.88 -9.65 -0.16
CA THR A 158 30.28 -11.00 -0.01
C THR A 158 28.75 -10.94 -0.02
N TYR A 159 28.17 -9.89 0.57
CA TYR A 159 26.73 -9.66 0.53
C TYR A 159 26.27 -9.29 -0.88
N ASN A 160 27.05 -8.52 -1.64
CA ASN A 160 26.71 -8.14 -3.02
C ASN A 160 26.63 -9.37 -3.94
N ASN A 161 27.48 -10.37 -3.76
CA ASN A 161 27.37 -11.63 -4.51
C ASN A 161 26.00 -12.31 -4.28
N GLN A 162 25.51 -12.32 -3.04
CA GLN A 162 24.17 -12.83 -2.72
C GLN A 162 23.06 -11.95 -3.32
N VAL A 163 23.23 -10.63 -3.34
CA VAL A 163 22.31 -9.69 -3.99
C VAL A 163 22.22 -9.97 -5.49
N HIS A 164 23.35 -10.09 -6.18
CA HIS A 164 23.36 -10.37 -7.62
C HIS A 164 22.72 -11.72 -7.94
N LEU A 165 23.06 -12.76 -7.16
CA LEU A 165 22.47 -14.08 -7.29
C LEU A 165 20.95 -14.05 -7.11
N VAL A 166 20.44 -13.48 -6.01
CA VAL A 166 18.99 -13.42 -5.79
C VAL A 166 18.30 -12.59 -6.85
N ASN A 167 18.88 -11.47 -7.28
CA ASN A 167 18.25 -10.61 -8.29
C ASN A 167 18.16 -11.35 -9.64
N ALA A 168 19.18 -12.12 -10.03
CA ALA A 168 19.13 -12.97 -11.22
C ALA A 168 18.04 -14.04 -11.11
N LEU A 169 17.94 -14.71 -9.97
CA LEU A 169 16.91 -15.74 -9.74
C LEU A 169 15.49 -15.15 -9.73
N VAL A 170 15.29 -13.99 -9.10
CA VAL A 170 14.02 -13.25 -9.13
C VAL A 170 13.64 -12.87 -10.56
N ARG A 171 14.59 -12.35 -11.35
CA ARG A 171 14.35 -12.03 -12.77
C ARG A 171 13.88 -13.24 -13.56
N ASN A 172 14.60 -14.35 -13.45
CA ASN A 172 14.27 -15.59 -14.15
C ASN A 172 12.93 -16.18 -13.69
N HIS A 173 12.66 -16.17 -12.37
CA HIS A 173 11.45 -16.77 -11.82
C HIS A 173 10.19 -15.99 -12.19
N PHE A 174 10.25 -14.65 -12.15
CA PHE A 174 9.06 -13.82 -12.31
C PHE A 174 8.75 -13.36 -13.73
N ILE A 175 9.63 -13.59 -14.71
CA ILE A 175 9.43 -13.18 -16.11
C ILE A 175 8.13 -13.73 -16.73
N LYS A 176 7.64 -14.87 -16.21
CA LYS A 176 6.41 -15.53 -16.68
C LYS A 176 5.10 -14.91 -16.15
N TYR A 177 5.15 -14.03 -15.16
CA TYR A 177 3.94 -13.45 -14.56
C TYR A 177 3.65 -12.06 -15.14
N ASN A 178 2.61 -11.96 -15.97
CA ASN A 178 2.20 -10.71 -16.64
C ASN A 178 1.69 -9.58 -15.71
N PHE A 179 1.41 -9.90 -14.45
CA PHE A 179 0.99 -8.96 -13.42
C PHE A 179 2.15 -8.51 -12.52
N VAL A 180 3.35 -9.05 -12.75
CA VAL A 180 4.57 -8.69 -12.03
C VAL A 180 5.46 -7.83 -12.91
N SER A 181 5.93 -6.71 -12.37
CA SER A 181 6.99 -5.88 -12.94
C SER A 181 8.20 -5.89 -12.01
N LEU A 182 9.39 -5.91 -12.57
CA LEU A 182 10.63 -5.84 -11.81
C LEU A 182 11.22 -4.44 -11.94
N CYS A 183 11.60 -3.84 -10.82
CA CYS A 183 12.28 -2.55 -10.79
C CYS A 183 13.73 -2.76 -10.36
N ASP A 184 14.62 -2.46 -11.30
CA ASP A 184 16.05 -2.58 -11.13
C ASP A 184 16.69 -1.33 -10.53
N ASN A 185 17.83 -1.53 -9.86
CA ASN A 185 18.65 -0.45 -9.33
C ASN A 185 20.02 -0.37 -10.02
N ASP A 186 20.18 -1.02 -11.18
CA ASP A 186 21.44 -1.19 -11.94
C ASP A 186 21.96 0.11 -12.61
N ASN A 187 21.85 1.26 -11.94
CA ASN A 187 22.56 2.49 -12.28
C ASN A 187 23.78 2.67 -11.36
N TYR A 188 24.78 1.80 -11.48
CA TYR A 188 26.13 2.04 -10.96
C TYR A 188 27.18 1.38 -11.84
#